data_AF-A0A5B8YYG7-F1
#
_entry.id   AF-A0A5B8YYG7-F1
#
_cell.length_a   1.000
_cell.length_b   1.000
_cell.length_c   1.000
_cell.angle_alpha   90.00
_cell.angle_beta   90.00
_cell.angle_gamma   90.00
#
_symmetry.space_group_name_H-M   'P 1'
#
loop_
_entity.id
_entity.type
_entity.pdbx_description
1 polymer ?
#
loop_
_entity_poly.entity_id
_entity_poly.type
_entity_poly.pdbx_seq_one_letter_code
_entity_poly.pdbx_strand_id
1 'polypeptide(L)'
;PTGNVLERCVMEDVVRFCHERGMLLLADEVYQENVYDPRRQFVSFREVVLGMPEPYCVETMLVSLHSTSKGVIGECGRRGGYFCMTNLPGELRAQVTKLCSINLCANVNGQVMTALMCSPPREGDASYALYRREYDGIFTSLKERAALLARELATVRGLSCQPVEGAMYAFPTITLPARYG
;
A
#
# COMPACT_ATOMS: atom_id res chain seq x y z
N PRO A 1 -0.50 -7.18 -9.82
CA PRO A 1 0.85 -7.51 -9.30
C PRO A 1 1.97 -6.73 -10.01
N THR A 2 1.71 -5.50 -10.44
CA THR A 2 2.59 -4.74 -11.35
C THR A 2 3.72 -4.00 -10.63
N GLY A 3 3.59 -3.76 -9.32
CA GLY A 3 4.63 -3.10 -8.52
C GLY A 3 4.78 -1.60 -8.77
N ASN A 4 3.83 -0.98 -9.48
CA ASN A 4 3.87 0.45 -9.81
C ASN A 4 3.47 1.33 -8.61
N VAL A 5 4.04 2.53 -8.54
CA VAL A 5 3.65 3.57 -7.58
C VAL A 5 2.94 4.70 -8.33
N LEU A 6 1.71 5.03 -7.93
CA LEU A 6 0.93 6.07 -8.59
C LEU A 6 1.52 7.47 -8.36
N GLU A 7 1.48 8.29 -9.40
CA GLU A 7 1.77 9.71 -9.29
C GLU A 7 0.58 10.48 -8.71
N ARG A 8 0.86 11.55 -7.96
CA ARG A 8 -0.17 12.41 -7.38
C ARG A 8 -1.18 12.92 -8.41
N CYS A 9 -0.75 13.34 -9.59
CA CYS A 9 -1.65 13.81 -10.66
C CYS A 9 -2.66 12.73 -11.09
N VAL A 10 -2.21 11.48 -11.23
CA VAL A 10 -3.07 10.33 -11.55
C VAL A 10 -4.03 10.03 -10.40
N MET A 11 -3.57 10.15 -9.15
CA MET A 11 -4.44 9.99 -7.99
C MET A 11 -5.54 11.06 -7.95
N GLU A 12 -5.21 12.31 -8.26
CA GLU A 12 -6.18 13.40 -8.36
C GLU A 12 -7.21 13.14 -9.48
N ASP A 13 -6.79 12.61 -10.63
CA ASP A 13 -7.71 12.19 -11.70
C ASP A 13 -8.67 11.08 -11.23
N VAL A 14 -8.17 10.10 -10.48
CA VAL A 14 -9.00 9.04 -9.89
C VAL A 14 -9.99 9.62 -8.89
N VAL A 15 -9.56 10.56 -8.04
CA VAL A 15 -10.44 11.26 -7.09
C VAL A 15 -11.54 12.03 -7.81
N ARG A 16 -11.19 12.81 -8.85
CA ARG A 16 -12.17 13.52 -9.70
C ARG A 16 -13.19 12.54 -10.27
N PHE A 17 -12.72 11.46 -10.87
CA PHE A 17 -13.59 10.44 -11.46
C PHE A 17 -14.52 9.80 -10.43
N CYS A 18 -14.01 9.39 -9.27
CA CYS A 18 -14.84 8.78 -8.23
C CYS A 18 -15.90 9.75 -7.70
N HIS A 19 -15.52 11.00 -7.47
CA HIS A 19 -16.45 12.05 -7.02
C HIS A 19 -17.56 12.29 -8.05
N GLU A 20 -17.21 12.54 -9.32
CA GLU A 20 -18.17 12.81 -10.40
C GLU A 20 -19.15 11.65 -10.65
N ARG A 21 -18.73 10.42 -10.36
CA ARG A 21 -19.55 9.21 -10.53
C ARG A 21 -20.26 8.77 -9.24
N GLY A 22 -20.11 9.49 -8.13
CA GLY A 22 -20.68 9.09 -6.84
C GLY A 22 -20.15 7.74 -6.34
N MET A 23 -18.90 7.40 -6.66
CA MET A 23 -18.27 6.13 -6.32
C MET A 23 -17.48 6.23 -5.01
N LEU A 24 -17.56 5.17 -4.20
CA LEU A 24 -16.65 4.98 -3.07
C LEU A 24 -15.25 4.61 -3.58
N LEU A 25 -14.25 5.37 -3.15
CA LEU A 25 -12.85 5.03 -3.40
C LEU A 25 -12.32 4.10 -2.29
N LEU A 26 -11.82 2.93 -2.69
CA LEU A 26 -11.16 1.97 -1.80
C LEU A 26 -9.67 1.93 -2.13
N ALA A 27 -8.85 2.51 -1.25
CA ALA A 27 -7.41 2.60 -1.42
C ALA A 27 -6.69 1.48 -0.64
N ASP A 28 -6.28 0.42 -1.34
CA ASP A 28 -5.46 -0.66 -0.76
C ASP A 28 -3.97 -0.25 -0.76
N GLU A 29 -3.52 0.29 0.38
CA GLU A 29 -2.19 0.90 0.56
C GLU A 29 -1.28 0.00 1.43
N VAL A 30 -1.46 -1.32 1.36
CA VAL A 30 -0.71 -2.29 2.19
C VAL A 30 0.79 -2.34 1.90
N TYR A 31 1.25 -1.81 0.77
CA TYR A 31 2.67 -1.75 0.39
C TYR A 31 3.26 -0.33 0.50
N GLN A 32 2.65 0.57 1.28
CA GLN A 32 3.07 1.97 1.36
C GLN A 32 4.54 2.21 1.74
N GLU A 33 5.13 1.32 2.54
CA GLU A 33 6.55 1.40 2.94
C GLU A 33 7.53 0.80 1.91
N ASN A 34 7.03 0.08 0.90
CA ASN A 34 7.86 -0.64 -0.07
C ASN A 34 7.94 0.14 -1.38
N VAL A 35 8.62 1.28 -1.37
CA VAL A 35 8.87 2.10 -2.56
C VAL A 35 10.37 2.13 -2.85
N TYR A 36 10.80 1.45 -3.92
CA TYR A 36 12.22 1.23 -4.23
C TYR A 36 12.82 2.30 -5.14
N ASP A 37 12.02 2.90 -6.02
CA ASP A 37 12.49 3.96 -6.92
C ASP A 37 12.71 5.27 -6.13
N PRO A 38 13.94 5.82 -6.09
CA PRO A 38 14.24 7.05 -5.35
C PRO A 38 13.53 8.29 -5.89
N ARG A 39 12.97 8.24 -7.10
CA ARG A 39 12.19 9.33 -7.73
C ARG A 39 10.70 9.24 -7.38
N ARG A 40 10.28 8.17 -6.74
CA ARG A 40 8.90 7.93 -6.31
C ARG A 40 8.82 8.05 -4.80
N GLN A 41 7.68 8.55 -4.32
CA GLN A 41 7.34 8.56 -2.92
C GLN A 41 5.90 8.06 -2.80
N PHE A 42 5.63 7.28 -1.75
CA PHE A 42 4.25 6.96 -1.42
C PHE A 42 3.52 8.24 -0.98
N VAL A 43 2.36 8.47 -1.59
CA VAL A 43 1.40 9.49 -1.17
C VAL A 43 0.10 8.74 -0.90
N SER A 44 -0.54 8.99 0.25
CA SER A 44 -1.82 8.34 0.55
C SER A 44 -2.96 9.01 -0.22
N PHE A 45 -3.96 8.24 -0.64
CA PHE A 45 -5.19 8.79 -1.21
C PHE A 45 -5.90 9.72 -0.24
N ARG A 46 -5.75 9.50 1.07
CA ARG A 46 -6.32 10.41 2.08
C ARG A 46 -5.66 11.79 2.02
N GLU A 47 -4.34 11.86 1.89
CA GLU A 47 -3.62 13.12 1.71
C GLU A 47 -4.02 13.80 0.40
N VAL A 48 -4.17 13.04 -0.69
CA VAL A 48 -4.61 13.59 -1.98
C VAL A 48 -6.02 14.15 -1.89
N VAL A 49 -6.99 13.37 -1.39
CA VAL A 49 -8.38 13.82 -1.23
C VAL A 49 -8.45 15.07 -0.38
N LEU A 50 -7.83 15.08 0.80
CA LEU A 50 -7.88 16.24 1.71
C LEU A 50 -7.12 17.46 1.18
N GLY A 51 -6.15 17.27 0.29
CA GLY A 51 -5.38 18.34 -0.34
C GLY A 51 -6.04 18.98 -1.57
N MET A 52 -7.07 18.35 -2.14
CA MET A 52 -7.82 18.89 -3.28
C MET A 52 -8.81 19.99 -2.83
N PRO A 53 -9.21 20.92 -3.71
CA PRO A 53 -10.22 21.93 -3.36
C PRO A 53 -11.61 21.32 -3.19
N GLU A 54 -12.53 22.10 -2.61
CA GLU A 54 -13.96 21.75 -2.63
C GLU A 54 -14.46 21.61 -4.09
N PRO A 55 -15.40 20.68 -4.36
CA PRO A 55 -16.06 19.79 -3.39
C PRO A 55 -15.28 18.50 -3.05
N TYR A 56 -14.15 18.23 -3.72
CA TYR A 56 -13.49 16.92 -3.65
C TYR A 56 -13.04 16.54 -2.23
N CYS A 57 -12.44 17.44 -1.46
CA CYS A 57 -11.92 17.15 -0.13
C CYS A 57 -12.98 16.85 0.93
N VAL A 58 -14.22 17.31 0.71
CA VAL A 58 -15.35 17.17 1.65
C VAL A 58 -16.33 16.08 1.23
N GLU A 59 -16.52 15.87 -0.07
CA GLU A 59 -17.55 14.97 -0.58
C GLU A 59 -17.01 13.62 -1.08
N THR A 60 -15.73 13.51 -1.43
CA THR A 60 -15.19 12.23 -1.93
C THR A 60 -15.12 11.20 -0.81
N MET A 61 -15.97 10.18 -0.88
CA MET A 61 -15.94 9.04 0.03
C MET A 61 -14.70 8.18 -0.23
N LEU A 62 -13.92 7.93 0.83
CA LEU A 62 -12.70 7.14 0.76
C LEU A 62 -12.59 6.17 1.95
N VAL A 63 -12.16 4.94 1.66
CA VAL A 63 -11.68 3.98 2.65
C VAL A 63 -10.23 3.59 2.31
N SER A 64 -9.28 3.99 3.16
CA SER A 64 -7.87 3.59 3.04
C SER A 64 -7.61 2.35 3.90
N LEU A 65 -6.91 1.35 3.36
CA LEU A 65 -6.58 0.10 4.04
C LEU A 65 -5.08 -0.04 4.24
N HIS A 66 -4.67 -0.54 5.41
CA HIS A 66 -3.29 -0.89 5.68
C HIS A 66 -3.19 -2.17 6.53
N SER A 67 -2.04 -2.87 6.45
CA SER A 67 -1.86 -4.18 7.08
C SER A 67 -0.43 -4.38 7.56
N THR A 68 -0.30 -5.08 8.70
CA THR A 68 0.99 -5.52 9.24
C THR A 68 1.61 -6.67 8.44
N SER A 69 0.87 -7.25 7.48
CA SER A 69 1.26 -8.49 6.80
C SER A 69 2.30 -8.29 5.69
N LYS A 70 2.46 -7.05 5.23
CA LYS A 70 3.23 -6.72 4.03
C LYS A 70 4.38 -5.79 4.39
N GLY A 71 5.26 -5.63 3.41
CA GLY A 71 6.40 -4.75 3.48
C GLY A 71 7.53 -5.19 4.40
N VAL A 72 8.32 -4.24 4.88
CA VAL A 72 9.49 -4.51 5.74
C VAL A 72 9.10 -5.18 7.05
N ILE A 73 7.92 -4.84 7.59
CA ILE A 73 7.40 -5.45 8.83
C ILE A 73 7.01 -6.91 8.60
N GLY A 74 6.20 -7.21 7.57
CA GLY A 74 6.01 -8.59 7.10
C GLY A 74 5.41 -9.60 8.11
N GLU A 75 4.73 -9.14 9.16
CA GLU A 75 4.20 -9.94 10.27
C GLU A 75 2.84 -10.59 9.94
N CYS A 76 2.77 -11.34 8.83
CA CYS A 76 1.51 -11.87 8.29
C CYS A 76 0.79 -12.86 9.24
N GLY A 77 1.52 -13.57 10.08
CA GLY A 77 0.96 -14.48 11.08
C GLY A 77 0.21 -13.78 12.22
N ARG A 78 0.49 -12.48 12.45
CA ARG A 78 -0.19 -11.68 13.48
C ARG A 78 -1.60 -11.26 13.07
N ARG A 79 -1.92 -11.31 11.77
CA ARG A 79 -3.24 -10.94 11.21
C ARG A 79 -3.71 -9.56 11.70
N GLY A 80 -2.82 -8.57 11.61
CA GLY A 80 -3.07 -7.18 11.97
C GLY A 80 -3.32 -6.27 10.77
N GLY A 81 -4.03 -5.17 11.00
CA GLY A 81 -4.34 -4.15 10.01
C GLY A 81 -5.44 -3.21 10.49
N TYR A 82 -5.68 -2.17 9.70
CA TYR A 82 -6.73 -1.20 9.94
C TYR A 82 -7.28 -0.66 8.62
N PHE A 83 -8.42 0.01 8.70
CA PHE A 83 -8.89 0.88 7.62
C PHE A 83 -9.36 2.21 8.21
N CYS A 84 -9.26 3.28 7.41
CA CYS A 84 -9.69 4.62 7.77
C CYS A 84 -10.80 5.07 6.82
N MET A 85 -11.95 5.44 7.38
CA MET A 85 -13.09 5.98 6.62
C MET A 85 -13.01 7.52 6.58
N THR A 86 -13.06 8.10 5.39
CA THR A 86 -13.01 9.55 5.14
C THR A 86 -14.25 9.96 4.36
N ASN A 87 -14.96 11.01 4.82
CA ASN A 87 -16.17 11.55 4.20
C ASN A 87 -17.32 10.54 3.98
N LEU A 88 -17.31 9.39 4.66
CA LEU A 88 -18.42 8.44 4.61
C LEU A 88 -19.64 9.01 5.37
N PRO A 89 -20.84 8.99 4.78
CA PRO A 89 -22.08 9.29 5.46
C PRO A 89 -22.26 8.50 6.77
N GLY A 90 -22.86 9.15 7.78
CA GLY A 90 -23.04 8.55 9.10
C GLY A 90 -23.79 7.22 9.08
N GLU A 91 -24.78 7.08 8.20
CA GLU A 91 -25.56 5.85 8.03
C GLU A 91 -24.71 4.69 7.50
N LEU A 92 -23.86 4.94 6.49
CA LEU A 92 -22.94 3.93 5.96
C LEU A 92 -21.91 3.53 7.01
N ARG A 93 -21.34 4.51 7.73
CA ARG A 93 -20.42 4.23 8.84
C ARG A 93 -21.06 3.36 9.91
N ALA A 94 -22.32 3.60 10.26
CA ALA A 94 -23.05 2.79 11.23
C ALA A 94 -23.24 1.34 10.75
N GLN A 95 -23.54 1.10 9.46
CA GLN A 95 -23.62 -0.26 8.92
C GLN A 95 -22.26 -0.98 8.93
N VAL A 96 -21.17 -0.28 8.61
CA VAL A 96 -19.81 -0.83 8.72
C VAL A 96 -19.49 -1.21 10.16
N THR A 97 -19.76 -0.33 11.12
CA THR A 97 -19.56 -0.62 12.55
C THR A 97 -20.39 -1.82 13.02
N LYS A 98 -21.66 -1.90 12.61
CA LYS A 98 -22.53 -3.04 12.90
C LYS A 98 -21.92 -4.33 12.36
N LEU A 99 -21.44 -4.35 11.12
CA LEU A 99 -20.77 -5.50 10.52
C LEU A 99 -19.53 -5.91 11.33
N CYS A 100 -18.69 -4.95 11.72
CA CYS A 100 -17.50 -5.21 12.54
C CYS A 100 -17.84 -5.83 13.91
N SER A 101 -18.94 -5.39 14.55
CA SER A 101 -19.33 -5.88 15.88
C SER A 101 -19.80 -7.34 15.90
N ILE A 102 -20.16 -7.93 14.76
CA ILE A 102 -20.57 -9.34 14.67
C ILE A 102 -19.41 -10.27 15.04
N ASN A 103 -18.17 -9.86 14.76
CA ASN A 103 -16.98 -10.65 15.03
C ASN A 103 -16.32 -10.33 16.39
N LEU A 104 -17.05 -9.70 17.32
CA LEU A 104 -16.56 -9.18 18.61
C LEU A 104 -15.46 -8.11 18.45
N CYS A 105 -14.23 -8.53 18.13
CA CYS A 105 -13.09 -7.66 17.83
C CYS A 105 -12.00 -8.42 17.08
N ALA A 106 -11.04 -7.69 16.50
CA ALA A 106 -9.84 -8.30 15.93
C ALA A 106 -8.97 -8.95 17.03
N ASN A 107 -8.13 -9.91 16.65
CA ASN A 107 -7.24 -10.56 17.61
C ASN A 107 -6.27 -9.55 18.26
N VAL A 108 -6.05 -9.68 19.58
CA VAL A 108 -5.26 -8.70 20.37
C VAL A 108 -3.82 -8.58 19.88
N ASN A 109 -3.18 -9.70 19.52
CA ASN A 109 -1.81 -9.69 19.00
C ASN A 109 -1.69 -8.87 17.71
N GLY A 110 -2.66 -8.98 16.81
CA GLY A 110 -2.75 -8.19 15.59
C GLY A 110 -2.98 -6.71 15.87
N GLN A 111 -3.81 -6.38 16.87
CA GLN A 111 -4.02 -4.99 17.30
C GLN A 111 -2.73 -4.37 17.86
N VAL A 112 -2.03 -5.07 18.76
CA VAL A 112 -0.74 -4.63 19.30
C VAL A 112 0.29 -4.44 18.19
N MET A 113 0.38 -5.40 17.26
CA MET A 113 1.31 -5.29 16.14
C MET A 113 0.98 -4.10 15.22
N THR A 114 -0.31 -3.83 15.02
CA THR A 114 -0.77 -2.67 14.24
C THR A 114 -0.38 -1.37 14.94
N ALA A 115 -0.52 -1.29 16.27
CA ALA A 115 -0.10 -0.12 17.04
C ALA A 115 1.42 0.11 16.95
N LEU A 116 2.23 -0.94 17.06
CA LEU A 116 3.70 -0.87 16.92
C LEU A 116 4.12 -0.45 15.50
N MET A 117 3.44 -0.96 14.48
CA MET A 117 3.66 -0.54 13.09
C MET A 117 3.40 0.96 12.90
N CYS A 118 2.30 1.47 13.46
CA CYS A 118 1.94 2.89 13.34
C CYS A 118 2.73 3.82 14.27
N SER A 119 3.43 3.26 15.26
CA SER A 119 4.21 3.99 16.27
C SER A 119 5.59 3.37 16.44
N PRO A 120 6.46 3.41 15.40
CA PRO A 120 7.80 2.89 15.50
C PRO A 120 8.64 3.69 16.51
N PRO A 121 9.76 3.14 17.01
CA PRO A 121 10.72 3.88 17.81
C PRO A 121 11.13 5.20 17.14
N ARG A 122 11.33 6.25 17.94
CA ARG A 122 11.72 7.60 17.50
C ARG A 122 13.16 7.90 17.86
N GLU A 123 13.75 8.90 17.21
CA GLU A 123 15.09 9.39 17.58
C GLU A 123 15.14 9.73 19.08
N GLY A 124 16.12 9.17 19.77
CA GLY A 124 16.25 9.27 21.24
C GLY A 124 15.75 8.05 22.01
N ASP A 125 14.91 7.20 21.42
CA ASP A 125 14.49 5.95 22.06
C ASP A 125 15.64 4.92 22.10
N ALA A 126 15.68 4.11 23.15
CA ALA A 126 16.75 3.13 23.38
C ALA A 126 16.92 2.13 22.23
N SER A 127 15.83 1.74 21.57
CA SER A 127 15.83 0.77 20.46
C SER A 127 15.90 1.39 19.07
N TYR A 128 15.87 2.73 18.94
CA TYR A 128 15.76 3.40 17.64
C TYR A 128 16.88 3.03 16.67
N ALA A 129 18.13 3.13 17.12
CA ALA A 129 19.30 2.85 16.28
C ALA A 129 19.31 1.39 15.79
N LEU A 130 18.92 0.45 16.66
CA LEU A 130 18.80 -0.96 16.31
C LEU A 130 17.68 -1.18 15.28
N TYR A 131 16.50 -0.64 15.56
CA TYR A 131 15.33 -0.73 14.69
C TYR A 131 15.63 -0.19 13.30
N ARG A 132 16.21 1.01 13.18
CA ARG A 132 16.57 1.61 11.88
C ARG A 132 17.56 0.74 11.11
N ARG A 133 18.60 0.23 11.78
CA ARG A 133 19.58 -0.65 11.15
C ARG A 133 18.93 -1.92 10.57
N GLU A 134 18.05 -2.56 11.33
CA GLU A 134 17.36 -3.77 10.89
C GLU A 134 16.38 -3.48 9.75
N TYR A 135 15.56 -2.43 9.92
CA TYR A 135 14.57 -2.00 8.94
C TYR A 135 15.24 -1.65 7.60
N ASP A 136 16.26 -0.80 7.62
CA ASP A 136 16.98 -0.34 6.43
C ASP A 136 17.75 -1.48 5.76
N GLY A 137 18.28 -2.42 6.55
CA GLY A 137 18.92 -3.63 6.04
C GLY A 137 17.95 -4.54 5.28
N ILE A 138 16.78 -4.80 5.84
CA ILE A 138 15.73 -5.60 5.19
C ILE A 138 15.25 -4.90 3.91
N PHE A 139 14.97 -3.60 4.00
CA PHE A 139 14.51 -2.81 2.86
C PHE A 139 15.53 -2.83 1.71
N THR A 140 16.81 -2.60 2.02
CA THR A 140 17.89 -2.62 1.02
C THR A 140 18.00 -3.99 0.36
N SER A 141 17.96 -5.07 1.14
CA SER A 141 17.99 -6.43 0.62
C SER A 141 16.79 -6.75 -0.29
N LEU A 142 15.60 -6.26 0.03
CA LEU A 142 14.42 -6.41 -0.84
C LEU A 142 14.60 -5.64 -2.15
N LYS A 143 15.07 -4.40 -2.09
CA LYS A 143 15.34 -3.56 -3.27
C LYS A 143 16.37 -4.21 -4.21
N GLU A 144 17.47 -4.69 -3.68
CA GLU A 144 18.52 -5.38 -4.46
C GLU A 144 17.98 -6.63 -5.16
N ARG A 145 17.22 -7.46 -4.43
CA ARG A 145 16.60 -8.67 -5.00
C ARG A 145 15.56 -8.34 -6.08
N ALA A 146 14.77 -7.29 -5.89
CA ALA A 146 13.79 -6.86 -6.88
C ALA A 146 14.47 -6.40 -8.19
N ALA A 147 15.53 -5.60 -8.07
CA ALA A 147 16.32 -5.14 -9.22
C ALA A 147 17.03 -6.31 -9.93
N LEU A 148 17.62 -7.23 -9.17
CA LEU A 148 18.23 -8.45 -9.72
C LEU A 148 17.20 -9.27 -10.49
N LEU A 149 16.05 -9.59 -9.88
CA LEU A 149 15.00 -10.39 -10.49
C LEU A 149 14.48 -9.77 -11.81
N ALA A 150 14.17 -8.46 -11.80
CA ALA A 150 13.67 -7.77 -12.99
C ALA A 150 14.70 -7.79 -14.13
N ARG A 151 15.99 -7.58 -13.80
CA ARG A 151 17.08 -7.64 -14.78
C ARG A 151 17.25 -9.03 -15.36
N GLU A 152 17.32 -10.06 -14.52
CA GLU A 152 17.52 -11.43 -14.99
C GLU A 152 16.34 -11.92 -15.83
N LEU A 153 15.09 -11.59 -15.45
CA LEU A 153 13.91 -11.92 -16.26
C LEU A 153 13.93 -11.27 -17.64
N ALA A 154 14.47 -10.05 -17.75
CA ALA A 154 14.59 -9.34 -19.03
C ALA A 154 15.68 -9.91 -19.95
N THR A 155 16.62 -10.73 -19.46
CA THR A 155 17.64 -11.38 -20.31
C THR A 155 17.13 -12.66 -20.98
N VAL A 156 16.03 -13.23 -20.47
CA VAL A 156 15.47 -14.48 -21.00
C VAL A 156 14.72 -14.20 -22.30
N ARG A 157 15.12 -14.91 -23.38
CA ARG A 157 14.46 -14.78 -24.69
C ARG A 157 12.96 -15.06 -24.58
N GLY A 158 12.16 -14.13 -25.10
CA GLY A 158 10.70 -14.22 -25.09
C GLY A 158 10.06 -13.69 -23.82
N LEU A 159 10.83 -13.17 -22.85
CA LEU A 159 10.33 -12.46 -21.69
C LEU A 159 10.73 -10.99 -21.75
N SER A 160 9.87 -10.11 -21.24
CA SER A 160 10.20 -8.74 -20.88
C SER A 160 9.67 -8.46 -19.47
N CYS A 161 10.33 -7.59 -18.71
CA CYS A 161 9.89 -7.25 -17.36
C CYS A 161 10.04 -5.74 -17.14
N GLN A 162 9.01 -5.11 -16.60
CA GLN A 162 9.11 -3.73 -16.15
C GLN A 162 9.94 -3.64 -14.86
N PRO A 163 10.58 -2.50 -14.58
CA PRO A 163 11.21 -2.25 -13.29
C PRO A 163 10.19 -2.43 -12.16
N VAL A 164 10.62 -3.08 -11.07
CA VAL A 164 9.79 -3.23 -9.86
C VAL A 164 9.97 -1.96 -9.02
N GLU A 165 9.03 -1.02 -9.11
CA GLU A 165 9.09 0.25 -8.37
C GLU A 165 8.75 0.09 -6.88
N GLY A 166 8.05 -1.00 -6.50
CA GLY A 166 7.66 -1.26 -5.14
C GLY A 166 7.04 -2.64 -4.90
N ALA A 167 6.45 -2.82 -3.72
CA ALA A 167 5.84 -4.07 -3.25
C ALA A 167 6.83 -5.25 -3.15
N MET A 168 6.48 -6.44 -3.65
CA MET A 168 7.32 -7.65 -3.59
C MET A 168 7.22 -8.54 -4.85
N TYR A 169 6.65 -8.03 -5.95
CA TYR A 169 6.34 -8.85 -7.12
C TYR A 169 6.91 -8.24 -8.40
N ALA A 170 7.50 -9.08 -9.24
CA ALA A 170 7.77 -8.79 -10.64
C ALA A 170 6.66 -9.41 -11.50
N PHE A 171 6.28 -8.72 -12.58
CA PHE A 171 5.25 -9.20 -13.50
C PHE A 171 5.76 -9.20 -14.95
N PRO A 172 6.52 -10.24 -15.34
CA PRO A 172 7.07 -10.32 -16.69
C PRO A 172 5.98 -10.62 -17.71
N THR A 173 6.12 -10.03 -18.90
CA THR A 173 5.31 -10.36 -20.08
C THR A 173 6.02 -11.47 -20.86
N ILE A 174 5.28 -12.52 -21.18
CA ILE A 174 5.78 -13.64 -22.00
C ILE A 174 5.24 -13.46 -23.42
N THR A 175 6.14 -13.39 -24.40
CA THR A 175 5.79 -13.40 -25.82
C THR A 175 5.70 -14.84 -26.30
N LEU A 176 4.48 -15.36 -26.41
CA LEU A 176 4.25 -16.71 -26.91
C LEU A 176 4.48 -16.78 -28.44
N PRO A 177 5.14 -17.83 -28.96
CA PRO A 177 5.25 -18.04 -30.40
C PRO A 177 3.87 -18.23 -31.06
N ALA A 178 3.74 -17.79 -32.32
CA ALA A 178 2.49 -17.86 -33.08
C ALA A 178 1.88 -19.27 -33.21
N ARG A 179 2.67 -20.33 -33.01
CA ARG A 179 2.19 -21.72 -33.01
C ARG A 179 1.30 -22.08 -31.80
N TYR A 180 1.19 -21.19 -30.81
CA TYR A 180 0.40 -21.38 -29.60
C TYR A 180 -0.66 -20.26 -29.40
N GLY A 181 -0.88 -19.41 -30.41
CA GLY A 181 -1.85 -18.31 -30.38
C GLY A 181 -3.12 -18.63 -31.15
#